data_AF-A0A3G6N8F0-F1
#
_entry.id   AF-A0A3G6N8F0-F1
#
_cell.length_a   1.000
_cell.length_b   1.000
_cell.length_c   1.000
_cell.angle_alpha   90.00
_cell.angle_beta   90.00
_cell.angle_gamma   90.00
#
_symmetry.space_group_name_H-M   'P 1'
#
loop_
_entity.id
_entity.type
_entity.pdbx_description
1 polymer ?
#
loop_
_entity_poly.entity_id
_entity_poly.type
_entity_poly.pdbx_seq_one_letter_code
_entity_poly.pdbx_strand_id
1 'polypeptide(L)'
;MLNQEVTLDIEVEELETLSSDATEILFESSNSDLVITPTNIPLSTLIAGGKQSKNLGGTATRDYYLANNQVKVKCNRAFTVNEQIKIFAKLKDPVSGLEDKKEVGKMMVMKNSDQPKYTINVYVIKAFISDNPSFGEAVIDTEFAKIGGLAGLEKYLNENSLNQGLIQVKLIDKDASGNVLKMPLSTNTFETANLGKSPNPSMISDSKYTDIKDIITTRSTFEVSSGKSVNLFNLQFNLVNGSIAKQKCILLYLCPLKTPTAGGSSYNNPLTNNHCIIFKSNIGHLPSYAHEIAHTLGLEHTFKEGQTVQQKITDAQNKLTEYRRKQNVERTKKTTHLSANQVYYSTHPTEKSEAIKALDENINSYNEIIKYYEDELNILKKNPYKFEDQKTENIMDYDLQNQKTFFKWQWRVIEDETKNTIIKILIS
;
A
#
# COMPACT_ATOMS: atom_id res chain seq x y z
N MET A 1 -18.60 7.89 -3.07
CA MET A 1 -19.29 8.12 -4.36
C MET A 1 -20.70 7.55 -4.29
N LEU A 2 -21.72 8.34 -4.65
CA LEU A 2 -23.07 7.84 -4.88
C LEU A 2 -23.17 7.39 -6.35
N ASN A 3 -23.85 6.27 -6.64
CA ASN A 3 -24.02 5.70 -8.00
C ASN A 3 -22.79 5.02 -8.64
N GLN A 4 -21.97 4.30 -7.87
CA GLN A 4 -21.01 3.37 -8.50
C GLN A 4 -21.74 2.13 -9.00
N GLU A 5 -21.48 1.79 -10.27
CA GLU A 5 -21.88 0.54 -10.92
C GLU A 5 -20.61 -0.27 -11.18
N VAL A 6 -20.61 -1.53 -10.77
CA VAL A 6 -19.55 -2.48 -11.08
C VAL A 6 -20.13 -3.54 -12.00
N THR A 7 -19.37 -3.88 -13.04
CA THR A 7 -19.65 -5.03 -13.91
C THR A 7 -18.83 -6.22 -13.42
N LEU A 8 -19.48 -7.36 -13.22
CA LEU A 8 -18.92 -8.56 -12.63
C LEU A 8 -18.95 -9.71 -13.62
N ASP A 9 -17.85 -10.47 -13.63
CA ASP A 9 -17.79 -11.80 -14.20
C ASP A 9 -18.46 -12.79 -13.24
N ILE A 10 -19.01 -13.87 -13.79
CA ILE A 10 -19.61 -14.95 -13.01
C ILE A 10 -18.81 -16.22 -13.28
N GLU A 11 -18.33 -16.81 -12.19
CA GLU A 11 -17.66 -18.10 -12.18
C GLU A 11 -18.60 -19.15 -11.57
N VAL A 12 -18.94 -20.17 -12.34
CA VAL A 12 -19.78 -21.29 -11.89
C VAL A 12 -18.88 -22.49 -11.67
N GLU A 13 -18.71 -22.90 -10.41
CA GLU A 13 -17.99 -24.11 -10.04
C GLU A 13 -18.85 -25.35 -10.34
N GLU A 14 -18.24 -26.35 -10.97
CA GLU A 14 -18.90 -27.61 -11.26
C GLU A 14 -18.63 -28.62 -10.14
N LEU A 15 -19.61 -28.81 -9.25
CA LEU A 15 -19.58 -29.87 -8.23
C LEU A 15 -20.18 -31.18 -8.74
N GLU A 16 -21.09 -31.08 -9.70
CA GLU A 16 -21.72 -32.16 -10.44
C GLU A 16 -21.92 -31.71 -11.88
N THR A 17 -21.96 -32.66 -12.83
CA THR A 17 -22.07 -32.36 -14.26
C THR A 17 -23.26 -31.45 -14.53
N LEU A 18 -22.99 -30.24 -15.03
CA LEU A 18 -24.04 -29.30 -15.39
C LEU A 18 -24.60 -29.63 -16.78
N SER A 19 -25.92 -29.50 -16.93
CA SER A 19 -26.59 -29.62 -18.21
C SER A 19 -27.23 -28.29 -18.60
N SER A 20 -27.27 -28.00 -19.91
CA SER A 20 -27.93 -26.80 -20.44
C SER A 20 -29.44 -27.01 -20.50
N ASP A 21 -30.08 -27.09 -19.33
CA ASP A 21 -31.54 -27.18 -19.18
C ASP A 21 -32.18 -25.79 -19.02
N ALA A 22 -33.45 -25.75 -18.60
CA ALA A 22 -34.21 -24.52 -18.39
C ALA A 22 -33.86 -23.80 -17.07
N THR A 23 -32.78 -24.16 -16.39
CA THR A 23 -32.36 -23.53 -15.13
C THR A 23 -31.99 -22.06 -15.35
N GLU A 24 -32.54 -21.20 -14.50
CA GLU A 24 -32.18 -19.79 -14.39
C GLU A 24 -31.41 -19.54 -13.09
N ILE A 25 -30.40 -18.68 -13.15
CA ILE A 25 -29.70 -18.14 -11.98
C ILE A 25 -30.29 -16.78 -11.65
N LEU A 26 -30.86 -16.63 -10.45
CA LEU A 26 -31.51 -15.41 -9.97
C LEU A 26 -30.65 -14.70 -8.94
N PHE A 27 -30.67 -13.37 -8.98
CA PHE A 27 -30.00 -12.49 -8.04
C PHE A 27 -31.03 -11.69 -7.25
N GLU A 28 -31.11 -11.93 -5.94
CA GLU A 28 -32.11 -11.33 -5.08
C GLU A 28 -31.45 -10.53 -3.95
N SER A 29 -31.87 -9.28 -3.77
CA SER A 29 -31.52 -8.46 -2.61
C SER A 29 -32.79 -7.95 -1.93
N SER A 30 -32.75 -7.89 -0.60
CA SER A 30 -33.81 -7.26 0.20
C SER A 30 -33.71 -5.73 0.24
N ASN A 31 -32.60 -5.15 -0.20
CA ASN A 31 -32.38 -3.71 -0.17
C ASN A 31 -32.65 -3.10 -1.55
N SER A 32 -33.67 -2.24 -1.66
CA SER A 32 -34.09 -1.58 -2.90
C SER A 32 -33.03 -0.67 -3.51
N ASP A 33 -32.05 -0.22 -2.72
CA ASP A 33 -30.96 0.62 -3.21
C ASP A 33 -29.77 -0.18 -3.76
N LEU A 34 -29.82 -1.50 -3.66
CA LEU A 34 -28.88 -2.42 -4.28
C LEU A 34 -29.51 -3.01 -5.54
N VAL A 35 -29.18 -2.43 -6.69
CA VAL A 35 -29.75 -2.82 -7.97
C VAL A 35 -28.82 -3.79 -8.69
N ILE A 36 -29.38 -4.89 -9.19
CA ILE A 36 -28.68 -5.93 -9.93
C ILE A 36 -29.28 -6.02 -11.33
N THR A 37 -28.45 -6.04 -12.37
CA THR A 37 -28.90 -6.11 -13.76
C THR A 37 -28.01 -7.05 -14.58
N PRO A 38 -28.57 -8.09 -15.22
CA PRO A 38 -29.96 -8.53 -15.15
C PRO A 38 -30.28 -9.16 -13.77
N THR A 39 -31.57 -9.32 -13.45
CA THR A 39 -32.03 -9.98 -12.21
C THR A 39 -31.96 -11.52 -12.31
N ASN A 40 -31.90 -12.05 -13.52
CA ASN A 40 -31.74 -13.48 -13.82
C ASN A 40 -30.90 -13.70 -15.07
N ILE A 41 -30.21 -14.84 -15.13
CA ILE A 41 -29.41 -15.27 -16.29
C ILE A 41 -29.66 -16.78 -16.51
N PRO A 42 -29.96 -17.24 -17.74
CA PRO A 42 -30.03 -18.66 -18.03
C PRO A 42 -28.70 -19.37 -17.75
N LEU A 43 -28.72 -20.54 -17.11
CA LEU A 43 -27.51 -21.32 -16.83
C LEU A 43 -26.72 -21.62 -18.11
N SER A 44 -27.44 -21.90 -19.20
CA SER A 44 -26.87 -22.11 -20.54
C SER A 44 -25.97 -20.96 -21.01
N THR A 45 -26.27 -19.71 -20.63
CA THR A 45 -25.43 -18.55 -20.94
C THR A 45 -24.14 -18.56 -20.13
N LEU A 46 -24.20 -18.96 -18.86
CA LEU A 46 -23.05 -18.97 -17.96
C LEU A 46 -22.06 -20.09 -18.28
N ILE A 47 -22.53 -21.21 -18.84
CA ILE A 47 -21.69 -22.36 -19.18
C ILE A 47 -21.29 -22.41 -20.67
N ALA A 48 -21.73 -21.44 -21.49
CA ALA A 48 -21.49 -21.41 -22.93
C ALA A 48 -20.00 -21.33 -23.32
N GLY A 49 -19.16 -20.76 -22.46
CA GLY A 49 -17.71 -20.62 -22.67
C GLY A 49 -16.93 -21.95 -22.61
N GLY A 50 -17.61 -23.04 -22.26
CA GLY A 50 -16.98 -24.34 -22.07
C GLY A 50 -16.32 -24.50 -20.70
N LYS A 51 -16.08 -25.76 -20.34
CA LYS A 51 -15.49 -26.13 -19.06
C LYS A 51 -13.99 -25.79 -19.03
N GLN A 52 -13.56 -25.20 -17.94
CA GLN A 52 -12.17 -24.89 -17.63
C GLN A 52 -11.77 -25.59 -16.33
N SER A 53 -10.47 -25.84 -16.15
CA SER A 53 -9.93 -26.42 -14.91
C SER A 53 -8.84 -25.51 -14.36
N LYS A 54 -8.86 -25.27 -13.04
CA LYS A 54 -7.78 -24.55 -12.33
C LYS A 54 -7.17 -25.41 -11.23
N ASN A 55 -5.86 -25.29 -11.03
CA ASN A 55 -5.16 -25.95 -9.92
C ASN A 55 -5.35 -25.10 -8.64
N LEU A 56 -5.71 -25.74 -7.52
CA LEU A 56 -5.94 -25.10 -6.22
C LEU A 56 -4.75 -25.24 -5.27
N GLY A 57 -3.64 -25.80 -5.74
CA GLY A 57 -2.47 -26.20 -4.96
C GLY A 57 -2.35 -27.72 -4.86
N GLY A 58 -1.13 -28.23 -5.01
CA GLY A 58 -0.85 -29.67 -4.99
C GLY A 58 -1.54 -30.41 -6.14
N THR A 59 -2.27 -31.47 -5.82
CA THR A 59 -3.06 -32.28 -6.78
C THR A 59 -4.53 -31.87 -6.87
N ALA A 60 -4.96 -30.86 -6.11
CA ALA A 60 -6.34 -30.43 -6.12
C ALA A 60 -6.62 -29.59 -7.38
N THR A 61 -7.63 -29.99 -8.13
CA THR A 61 -8.13 -29.24 -9.29
C THR A 61 -9.62 -28.99 -9.13
N ARG A 62 -10.07 -27.90 -9.76
CA ARG A 62 -11.47 -27.52 -9.74
C ARG A 62 -11.93 -27.15 -11.14
N ASP A 63 -13.05 -27.74 -11.54
CA ASP A 63 -13.69 -27.43 -12.80
C ASP A 63 -14.67 -26.27 -12.63
N TYR A 64 -14.69 -25.39 -13.61
CA TYR A 64 -15.51 -24.19 -13.57
C TYR A 64 -15.83 -23.70 -14.98
N TYR A 65 -16.82 -22.82 -15.05
CA TYR A 65 -17.19 -22.05 -16.23
C TYR A 65 -17.03 -20.58 -15.90
N LEU A 66 -16.45 -19.81 -16.81
CA LEU A 66 -16.29 -18.37 -16.66
C LEU A 66 -17.10 -17.64 -17.73
N ALA A 67 -18.03 -16.81 -17.27
CA ALA A 67 -18.80 -15.92 -18.12
C ALA A 67 -18.48 -14.47 -17.75
N ASN A 68 -17.87 -13.74 -18.68
CA ASN A 68 -17.38 -12.40 -18.43
C ASN A 68 -18.49 -11.36 -18.57
N ASN A 69 -18.45 -10.31 -17.74
CA ASN A 69 -19.30 -9.13 -17.78
C ASN A 69 -20.82 -9.40 -17.77
N GLN A 70 -21.24 -10.33 -16.92
CA GLN A 70 -22.61 -10.84 -16.92
C GLN A 70 -23.55 -10.05 -16.03
N VAL A 71 -23.06 -9.50 -14.92
CA VAL A 71 -23.89 -8.87 -13.89
C VAL A 71 -23.39 -7.48 -13.56
N LYS A 72 -24.27 -6.50 -13.60
CA LYS A 72 -24.04 -5.15 -13.10
C LYS A 72 -24.64 -5.00 -11.72
N VAL A 73 -23.86 -4.45 -10.79
CA VAL A 73 -24.29 -4.16 -9.42
C VAL A 73 -24.12 -2.68 -9.17
N LYS A 74 -25.21 -2.01 -8.81
CA LYS A 74 -25.24 -0.58 -8.55
C LYS A 74 -25.77 -0.29 -7.15
N CYS A 75 -25.06 0.58 -6.43
CA CYS A 75 -25.51 1.11 -5.14
C CYS A 75 -26.06 2.53 -5.35
N ASN A 76 -27.37 2.71 -5.18
CA ASN A 76 -28.04 4.01 -5.30
C ASN A 76 -27.83 4.91 -4.07
N ARG A 77 -27.42 4.32 -2.94
CA ARG A 77 -26.99 5.04 -1.73
C ARG A 77 -25.78 4.37 -1.08
N ALA A 78 -25.16 5.07 -0.15
CA ALA A 78 -24.15 4.47 0.72
C ALA A 78 -24.81 3.59 1.81
N PHE A 79 -24.24 2.42 2.07
CA PHE A 79 -24.71 1.46 3.06
C PHE A 79 -23.97 1.61 4.40
N THR A 80 -24.73 1.61 5.48
CA THR A 80 -24.24 1.67 6.88
C THR A 80 -23.97 0.30 7.48
N VAL A 81 -24.50 -0.75 6.86
CA VAL A 81 -24.28 -2.16 7.18
C VAL A 81 -23.89 -2.91 5.91
N ASN A 82 -23.32 -4.11 6.06
CA ASN A 82 -23.09 -4.97 4.89
C ASN A 82 -24.43 -5.46 4.36
N GLU A 83 -24.57 -5.44 3.04
CA GLU A 83 -25.72 -5.97 2.33
C GLU A 83 -25.37 -7.29 1.65
N GLN A 84 -26.41 -8.00 1.22
CA GLN A 84 -26.25 -9.29 0.58
C GLN A 84 -27.10 -9.37 -0.70
N ILE A 85 -26.52 -10.01 -1.70
CA ILE A 85 -27.24 -10.54 -2.87
C ILE A 85 -27.22 -12.06 -2.73
N LYS A 86 -28.40 -12.65 -2.60
CA LYS A 86 -28.60 -14.10 -2.61
C LYS A 86 -28.68 -14.58 -4.06
N ILE A 87 -28.06 -15.72 -4.33
CA ILE A 87 -28.02 -16.32 -5.66
C ILE A 87 -28.78 -17.64 -5.59
N PHE A 88 -29.78 -17.78 -6.46
CA PHE A 88 -30.61 -18.98 -6.51
C PHE A 88 -30.53 -19.63 -7.90
N ALA A 89 -30.46 -20.96 -7.95
CA ALA A 89 -30.79 -21.71 -9.14
C ALA A 89 -32.28 -22.07 -9.10
N LYS A 90 -33.01 -21.79 -10.17
CA LYS A 90 -34.43 -22.09 -10.30
C LYS A 90 -34.67 -22.88 -11.57
N LEU A 91 -35.18 -24.10 -11.43
CA LEU A 91 -35.66 -24.90 -12.54
C LEU A 91 -37.19 -24.92 -12.50
N LYS A 92 -37.82 -24.52 -13.60
CA LYS A 92 -39.26 -24.68 -13.79
C LYS A 92 -39.52 -25.91 -14.63
N ASP A 93 -40.18 -26.91 -14.06
CA ASP A 93 -40.58 -28.10 -14.80
C ASP A 93 -41.55 -27.70 -15.92
N PRO A 94 -41.21 -27.94 -17.19
CA PRO A 94 -42.04 -27.54 -18.32
C PRO A 94 -43.37 -28.30 -18.42
N VAL A 95 -43.50 -29.45 -17.75
CA VAL A 95 -44.72 -30.28 -17.76
C VAL A 95 -45.62 -29.96 -16.58
N SER A 96 -45.07 -29.96 -15.37
CA SER A 96 -45.86 -29.74 -14.15
C SER A 96 -46.02 -28.27 -13.77
N GLY A 97 -45.17 -27.39 -14.31
CA GLY A 97 -45.11 -25.97 -13.95
C GLY A 97 -44.54 -25.69 -12.55
N LEU A 98 -44.14 -26.74 -11.81
CA LEU A 98 -43.54 -26.61 -10.48
C LEU A 98 -42.15 -25.99 -10.58
N GLU A 99 -41.84 -25.14 -9.61
CA GLU A 99 -40.54 -24.47 -9.51
C GLU A 99 -39.73 -25.10 -8.37
N ASP A 100 -38.55 -25.63 -8.69
CA ASP A 100 -37.52 -25.98 -7.72
C ASP A 100 -36.51 -24.83 -7.65
N LYS A 101 -36.47 -24.12 -6.51
CA LYS A 101 -35.59 -22.97 -6.26
C LYS A 101 -34.66 -23.27 -5.10
N LYS A 102 -33.36 -23.27 -5.35
CA LYS A 102 -32.32 -23.56 -4.35
C LYS A 102 -31.30 -22.43 -4.26
N GLU A 103 -30.91 -22.07 -3.04
CA GLU A 103 -29.84 -21.10 -2.80
C GLU A 103 -28.49 -21.76 -3.13
N VAL A 104 -27.77 -21.21 -4.10
CA VAL A 104 -26.50 -21.77 -4.60
C VAL A 104 -25.31 -20.85 -4.36
N GLY A 105 -25.55 -19.61 -3.91
CA GLY A 105 -24.47 -18.67 -3.66
C GLY A 105 -24.91 -17.39 -2.95
N LYS A 106 -23.91 -16.61 -2.55
CA LYS A 106 -24.08 -15.31 -1.89
C LYS A 106 -22.97 -14.38 -2.34
N MET A 107 -23.33 -13.14 -2.62
CA MET A 107 -22.39 -12.05 -2.77
C MET A 107 -22.60 -11.04 -1.65
N MET A 108 -21.52 -10.70 -0.97
CA MET A 108 -21.53 -9.68 0.07
C MET A 108 -21.20 -8.31 -0.54
N VAL A 109 -22.03 -7.32 -0.28
CA VAL A 109 -21.76 -5.93 -0.62
C VAL A 109 -21.40 -5.20 0.66
N MET A 110 -20.14 -4.83 0.78
CA MET A 110 -19.59 -4.26 2.01
C MET A 110 -20.19 -2.88 2.29
N LYS A 111 -20.36 -2.55 3.59
CA LYS A 111 -20.71 -1.19 3.99
C LYS A 111 -19.69 -0.20 3.40
N ASN A 112 -20.17 0.92 2.90
CA ASN A 112 -19.34 1.93 2.23
C ASN A 112 -19.64 3.37 2.68
N SER A 113 -20.54 3.55 3.65
CA SER A 113 -20.81 4.86 4.29
C SER A 113 -19.57 5.50 4.92
N ASP A 114 -18.60 4.69 5.37
CA ASP A 114 -17.33 5.16 5.91
C ASP A 114 -16.28 5.46 4.83
N GLN A 115 -16.53 5.20 3.54
CA GLN A 115 -15.57 5.41 2.45
C GLN A 115 -14.90 6.80 2.45
N PRO A 116 -15.60 7.92 2.72
CA PRO A 116 -14.95 9.23 2.80
C PRO A 116 -13.84 9.31 3.86
N LYS A 117 -13.91 8.48 4.91
CA LYS A 117 -12.89 8.34 5.95
C LYS A 117 -11.70 7.47 5.52
N TYR A 118 -11.72 6.94 4.31
CA TYR A 118 -10.63 6.12 3.74
C TYR A 118 -10.05 6.75 2.47
N THR A 119 -10.23 8.07 2.30
CA THR A 119 -9.64 8.80 1.18
C THR A 119 -8.24 9.27 1.55
N ILE A 120 -7.25 8.94 0.72
CA ILE A 120 -5.86 9.34 0.87
C ILE A 120 -5.42 10.21 -0.31
N ASN A 121 -4.60 11.22 -0.02
CA ASN A 121 -3.95 12.03 -1.04
C ASN A 121 -2.61 11.38 -1.40
N VAL A 122 -2.37 11.20 -2.70
CA VAL A 122 -1.09 10.71 -3.23
C VAL A 122 -0.52 11.77 -4.16
N TYR A 123 0.60 12.37 -3.78
CA TYR A 123 1.32 13.32 -4.61
C TYR A 123 2.23 12.59 -5.58
N VAL A 124 1.97 12.75 -6.89
CA VAL A 124 2.75 12.13 -7.95
C VAL A 124 3.84 13.08 -8.39
N ILE A 125 5.10 12.68 -8.21
CA ILE A 125 6.27 13.53 -8.38
C ILE A 125 7.18 12.92 -9.44
N LYS A 126 7.49 13.68 -10.49
CA LYS A 126 8.47 13.25 -11.49
C LYS A 126 9.90 13.46 -10.96
N ALA A 127 10.60 12.39 -10.62
CA ALA A 127 11.92 12.42 -10.00
C ALA A 127 12.99 11.91 -10.99
N PHE A 128 13.80 12.79 -11.56
CA PHE A 128 14.64 12.48 -12.72
C PHE A 128 15.99 13.18 -12.70
N ILE A 129 16.89 12.75 -13.59
CA ILE A 129 18.19 13.41 -13.79
C ILE A 129 18.06 14.47 -14.88
N SER A 130 18.23 15.75 -14.52
CA SER A 130 17.96 16.88 -15.42
C SER A 130 19.03 17.10 -16.49
N ASP A 131 20.25 16.63 -16.26
CA ASP A 131 21.41 16.78 -17.15
C ASP A 131 21.74 15.51 -17.95
N ASN A 132 20.86 14.50 -17.92
CA ASN A 132 21.02 13.26 -18.68
C ASN A 132 19.69 12.86 -19.37
N PRO A 133 19.60 12.95 -20.71
CA PRO A 133 18.34 12.68 -21.43
C PRO A 133 17.88 11.22 -21.32
N SER A 134 18.78 10.26 -21.12
CA SER A 134 18.44 8.83 -20.94
C SER A 134 17.67 8.56 -19.64
N PHE A 135 17.72 9.51 -18.70
CA PHE A 135 17.09 9.47 -17.39
C PHE A 135 16.31 10.76 -17.09
N GLY A 136 15.90 11.47 -18.15
CA GLY A 136 15.17 12.73 -18.05
C GLY A 136 13.66 12.54 -17.93
N GLU A 137 12.94 13.67 -17.81
CA GLU A 137 11.48 13.71 -17.67
C GLU A 137 10.74 12.97 -18.79
N ALA A 138 11.19 13.10 -20.05
CA ALA A 138 10.52 12.50 -21.20
C ALA A 138 10.44 10.96 -21.13
N VAL A 139 11.38 10.31 -20.42
CA VAL A 139 11.36 8.86 -20.20
C VAL A 139 10.21 8.48 -19.28
N ILE A 140 9.98 9.27 -18.21
CA ILE A 140 8.82 9.09 -17.32
C ILE A 140 7.54 9.25 -18.12
N ASP A 141 7.41 10.33 -18.90
CA ASP A 141 6.20 10.63 -19.65
C ASP A 141 5.84 9.53 -20.65
N THR A 142 6.85 9.01 -21.35
CA THR A 142 6.68 7.90 -22.30
C THR A 142 6.18 6.64 -21.62
N GLU A 143 6.76 6.26 -20.47
CA GLU A 143 6.37 5.04 -19.75
C GLU A 143 5.01 5.21 -19.05
N PHE A 144 4.77 6.37 -18.44
CA PHE A 144 3.55 6.65 -17.69
C PHE A 144 2.33 6.80 -18.61
N ALA A 145 2.53 7.28 -19.85
CA ALA A 145 1.48 7.30 -20.86
C ALA A 145 0.96 5.90 -21.23
N LYS A 146 1.78 4.84 -21.11
CA LYS A 146 1.36 3.46 -21.42
C LYS A 146 0.23 2.97 -20.52
N ILE A 147 0.12 3.52 -19.31
CA ILE A 147 -0.95 3.20 -18.36
C ILE A 147 -2.06 4.25 -18.35
N GLY A 148 -2.12 5.13 -19.36
CA GLY A 148 -3.12 6.20 -19.43
C GLY A 148 -2.80 7.41 -18.54
N GLY A 149 -1.55 7.55 -18.10
CA GLY A 149 -1.10 8.66 -17.25
C GLY A 149 -1.83 8.71 -15.91
N LEU A 150 -2.03 9.93 -15.39
CA LEU A 150 -2.64 10.15 -14.07
C LEU A 150 -4.06 9.57 -13.99
N ALA A 151 -4.87 9.77 -15.02
CA ALA A 151 -6.26 9.30 -15.06
C ALA A 151 -6.35 7.77 -15.06
N GLY A 152 -5.48 7.10 -15.85
CA GLY A 152 -5.44 5.64 -15.88
C GLY A 152 -4.95 5.04 -14.55
N LEU A 153 -3.95 5.67 -13.91
CA LEU A 153 -3.50 5.27 -12.58
C LEU A 153 -4.60 5.45 -11.52
N GLU A 154 -5.24 6.62 -11.47
CA GLU A 154 -6.29 6.91 -10.49
C GLU A 154 -7.47 5.94 -10.64
N LYS A 155 -7.86 5.65 -11.89
CA LYS A 155 -8.88 4.66 -12.20
C LYS A 155 -8.50 3.28 -11.65
N TYR A 156 -7.30 2.78 -11.97
CA TYR A 156 -6.83 1.47 -11.49
C TYR A 156 -6.79 1.38 -9.96
N LEU A 157 -6.28 2.41 -9.29
CA LEU A 157 -6.22 2.45 -7.82
C LEU A 157 -7.62 2.42 -7.18
N ASN A 158 -8.59 3.12 -7.78
CA ASN A 158 -9.94 3.28 -7.25
C ASN A 158 -10.96 2.25 -7.73
N GLU A 159 -10.65 1.45 -8.75
CA GLU A 159 -11.58 0.47 -9.33
C GLU A 159 -11.05 -0.97 -9.32
N ASN A 160 -9.71 -1.17 -9.34
CA ASN A 160 -9.12 -2.50 -9.56
C ASN A 160 -8.12 -2.95 -8.48
N SER A 161 -7.83 -2.14 -7.46
CA SER A 161 -6.83 -2.50 -6.43
C SER A 161 -7.21 -2.05 -5.02
N LEU A 162 -6.88 -0.82 -4.63
CA LEU A 162 -7.04 -0.35 -3.24
C LEU A 162 -8.50 -0.22 -2.80
N ASN A 163 -9.42 -0.08 -3.75
CA ASN A 163 -10.86 -0.12 -3.50
C ASN A 163 -11.35 -1.45 -2.91
N GLN A 164 -10.59 -2.53 -3.04
CA GLN A 164 -10.88 -3.81 -2.35
C GLN A 164 -10.92 -3.64 -0.83
N GLY A 165 -10.10 -2.73 -0.26
CA GLY A 165 -10.17 -2.32 1.15
C GLY A 165 -10.85 -0.98 1.37
N LEU A 166 -11.82 -0.61 0.51
CA LEU A 166 -12.58 0.65 0.56
C LEU A 166 -11.73 1.94 0.49
N ILE A 167 -10.43 1.83 0.23
CA ILE A 167 -9.54 2.98 0.13
C ILE A 167 -9.86 3.72 -1.17
N GLN A 168 -9.86 5.05 -1.10
CA GLN A 168 -9.96 5.93 -2.25
C GLN A 168 -8.72 6.78 -2.34
N VAL A 169 -8.15 6.86 -3.54
CA VAL A 169 -6.96 7.63 -3.82
C VAL A 169 -7.37 8.86 -4.60
N LYS A 170 -6.91 10.01 -4.11
CA LYS A 170 -6.89 11.26 -4.86
C LYS A 170 -5.47 11.52 -5.32
N LEU A 171 -5.23 11.45 -6.63
CA LEU A 171 -3.92 11.77 -7.18
C LEU A 171 -3.75 13.29 -7.33
N ILE A 172 -2.57 13.80 -6.97
CA ILE A 172 -2.23 15.21 -7.06
C ILE A 172 -0.85 15.32 -7.71
N ASP A 173 -0.78 15.84 -8.94
CA ASP A 173 0.47 16.01 -9.68
C ASP A 173 0.93 17.47 -9.77
N LYS A 174 0.19 18.40 -9.15
CA LYS A 174 0.45 19.83 -9.19
C LYS A 174 0.51 20.47 -7.81
N ASP A 175 1.34 21.51 -7.68
CA ASP A 175 1.36 22.37 -6.50
C ASP A 175 0.15 23.32 -6.46
N ALA A 176 0.05 24.11 -5.39
CA ALA A 176 -1.03 25.09 -5.21
C ALA A 176 -1.02 26.22 -6.27
N SER A 177 0.10 26.40 -6.98
CA SER A 177 0.25 27.38 -8.08
C SER A 177 -0.08 26.77 -9.44
N GLY A 178 -0.41 25.47 -9.50
CA GLY A 178 -0.73 24.75 -10.73
C GLY A 178 0.49 24.20 -11.48
N ASN A 179 1.69 24.29 -10.91
CA ASN A 179 2.90 23.72 -11.54
C ASN A 179 2.97 22.22 -11.29
N VAL A 180 3.37 21.45 -12.30
CA VAL A 180 3.61 20.01 -12.15
C VAL A 180 4.72 19.77 -11.13
N LEU A 181 4.50 18.84 -10.20
CA LEU A 181 5.45 18.44 -9.19
C LEU A 181 6.60 17.66 -9.81
N LYS A 182 7.80 18.24 -9.67
CA LYS A 182 9.04 17.69 -10.23
C LYS A 182 10.14 17.73 -9.19
N MET A 183 11.05 16.78 -9.29
CA MET A 183 12.30 16.72 -8.53
C MET A 183 13.47 16.47 -9.50
N PRO A 184 13.89 17.51 -10.25
CA PRO A 184 15.08 17.42 -11.10
C PRO A 184 16.34 17.41 -10.23
N LEU A 185 17.12 16.34 -10.30
CA LEU A 185 18.45 16.27 -9.70
C LEU A 185 19.52 16.20 -10.81
N SER A 186 20.76 16.59 -10.54
CA SER A 186 21.86 16.45 -11.51
C SER A 186 22.58 15.12 -11.34
N THR A 187 23.36 14.73 -12.34
CA THR A 187 24.28 13.58 -12.22
C THR A 187 25.27 13.82 -11.07
N ASN A 188 25.71 15.06 -10.88
CA ASN A 188 26.58 15.44 -9.77
C ASN A 188 25.93 15.27 -8.39
N THR A 189 24.61 15.50 -8.26
CA THR A 189 23.87 15.22 -7.02
C THR A 189 23.99 13.75 -6.63
N PHE A 190 23.79 12.84 -7.58
CA PHE A 190 23.92 11.41 -7.34
C PHE A 190 25.38 11.02 -7.03
N GLU A 191 26.35 11.55 -7.76
CA GLU A 191 27.77 11.27 -7.52
C GLU A 191 28.24 11.77 -6.14
N THR A 192 27.76 12.94 -5.71
CA THR A 192 28.08 13.49 -4.38
C THR A 192 27.43 12.65 -3.28
N ALA A 193 26.15 12.30 -3.45
CA ALA A 193 25.43 11.42 -2.52
C ALA A 193 26.06 10.02 -2.46
N ASN A 194 26.60 9.51 -3.57
CA ASN A 194 27.33 8.25 -3.64
C ASN A 194 28.59 8.24 -2.76
N LEU A 195 29.20 9.40 -2.51
CA LEU A 195 30.30 9.56 -1.56
C LEU A 195 29.84 9.71 -0.11
N GLY A 196 28.53 9.64 0.15
CA GLY A 196 27.93 9.89 1.46
C GLY A 196 27.97 11.36 1.87
N LYS A 197 28.02 12.28 0.88
CA LYS A 197 28.11 13.73 1.12
C LYS A 197 26.86 14.45 0.65
N SER A 198 26.59 15.59 1.29
CA SER A 198 25.52 16.47 0.91
C SER A 198 25.88 17.24 -0.37
N PRO A 199 25.00 17.24 -1.39
CA PRO A 199 25.11 18.14 -2.54
C PRO A 199 24.97 19.62 -2.15
N ASN A 200 24.40 19.91 -0.96
CA ASN A 200 24.26 21.26 -0.42
C ASN A 200 24.56 21.25 1.10
N PRO A 201 25.85 21.20 1.49
CA PRO A 201 26.26 21.06 2.89
C PRO A 201 25.85 22.25 3.77
N SER A 202 25.55 23.40 3.16
CA SER A 202 25.05 24.59 3.87
C SER A 202 23.62 24.44 4.38
N MET A 203 22.81 23.57 3.74
CA MET A 203 21.41 23.34 4.11
C MET A 203 21.20 22.04 4.86
N ILE A 204 21.98 21.00 4.53
CA ILE A 204 21.86 19.69 5.14
C ILE A 204 23.24 19.06 5.31
N SER A 205 23.53 18.58 6.51
CA SER A 205 24.83 18.03 6.87
C SER A 205 25.13 16.71 6.17
N ASP A 206 26.42 16.44 5.91
CA ASP A 206 26.90 15.18 5.35
C ASP A 206 26.45 13.96 6.17
N SER A 207 26.28 14.10 7.49
CA SER A 207 25.80 13.01 8.35
C SER A 207 24.46 12.42 7.90
N LYS A 208 23.59 13.22 7.26
CA LYS A 208 22.31 12.75 6.71
C LYS A 208 22.45 11.95 5.41
N TYR A 209 23.62 11.95 4.78
CA TYR A 209 23.92 11.20 3.55
C TYR A 209 24.70 9.93 3.79
N THR A 210 25.10 9.66 5.04
CA THR A 210 25.87 8.46 5.41
C THR A 210 25.19 7.18 4.92
N ASP A 211 23.87 7.06 5.09
CA ASP A 211 23.07 5.90 4.67
C ASP A 211 22.78 5.86 3.15
N ILE A 212 23.14 6.92 2.42
CA ILE A 212 22.99 7.04 0.96
C ILE A 212 24.32 6.76 0.23
N LYS A 213 25.45 6.72 0.96
CA LYS A 213 26.75 6.33 0.40
C LYS A 213 26.62 5.04 -0.41
N ASP A 214 27.31 4.95 -1.55
CA ASP A 214 27.24 3.81 -2.48
C ASP A 214 25.82 3.59 -3.02
N ILE A 215 25.12 4.69 -3.38
CA ILE A 215 23.81 4.65 -4.06
C ILE A 215 23.92 4.15 -5.50
N ILE A 216 25.01 4.45 -6.22
CA ILE A 216 25.23 3.98 -7.59
C ILE A 216 25.79 2.56 -7.52
N THR A 217 25.00 1.57 -7.92
CA THR A 217 25.38 0.15 -7.87
C THR A 217 26.15 -0.29 -9.10
N THR A 218 25.78 0.26 -10.28
CA THR A 218 26.44 -0.05 -11.55
C THR A 218 26.69 1.23 -12.33
N ARG A 219 27.95 1.68 -12.37
CA ARG A 219 28.31 2.98 -12.94
C ARG A 219 28.16 3.05 -14.47
N SER A 220 28.38 1.95 -15.20
CA SER A 220 28.29 1.91 -16.66
C SER A 220 26.86 2.08 -17.19
N THR A 221 25.86 1.57 -16.45
CA THR A 221 24.43 1.65 -16.79
C THR A 221 23.66 2.66 -15.93
N PHE A 222 24.35 3.30 -14.97
CA PHE A 222 23.78 4.20 -13.95
C PHE A 222 22.63 3.56 -13.17
N GLU A 223 22.82 2.30 -12.76
CA GLU A 223 21.88 1.65 -11.84
C GLU A 223 22.09 2.13 -10.42
N VAL A 224 20.98 2.20 -9.67
CA VAL A 224 20.96 2.71 -8.30
C VAL A 224 20.35 1.72 -7.32
N SER A 225 20.75 1.85 -6.06
CA SER A 225 20.13 1.14 -4.94
C SER A 225 18.73 1.71 -4.70
N SER A 226 17.74 0.81 -4.63
CA SER A 226 16.32 1.17 -4.50
C SER A 226 16.02 1.97 -3.22
N GLY A 227 16.34 1.42 -2.05
CA GLY A 227 16.09 2.08 -0.76
C GLY A 227 16.88 3.38 -0.59
N LYS A 228 18.15 3.42 -1.01
CA LYS A 228 18.96 4.65 -0.95
C LYS A 228 18.40 5.76 -1.85
N SER A 229 17.79 5.38 -2.98
CA SER A 229 17.11 6.34 -3.86
C SER A 229 15.87 6.94 -3.21
N VAL A 230 15.05 6.14 -2.51
CA VAL A 230 13.93 6.66 -1.72
C VAL A 230 14.43 7.70 -0.72
N ASN A 231 15.50 7.39 0.02
CA ASN A 231 16.08 8.30 1.00
C ASN A 231 16.60 9.60 0.35
N LEU A 232 17.33 9.51 -0.76
CA LEU A 232 17.85 10.67 -1.47
C LEU A 232 16.72 11.59 -1.95
N PHE A 233 15.73 11.04 -2.67
CA PHE A 233 14.62 11.84 -3.18
C PHE A 233 13.79 12.44 -2.06
N ASN A 234 13.56 11.70 -0.98
CA ASN A 234 12.85 12.22 0.18
C ASN A 234 13.59 13.39 0.83
N LEU A 235 14.89 13.27 1.06
CA LEU A 235 15.68 14.37 1.63
C LEU A 235 15.63 15.61 0.74
N GLN A 236 15.82 15.44 -0.57
CA GLN A 236 15.79 16.55 -1.53
C GLN A 236 14.40 17.18 -1.65
N PHE A 237 13.35 16.37 -1.64
CA PHE A 237 11.97 16.86 -1.70
C PHE A 237 11.58 17.64 -0.44
N ASN A 238 12.00 17.19 0.74
CA ASN A 238 11.77 17.92 1.98
C ASN A 238 12.40 19.33 1.99
N LEU A 239 13.55 19.51 1.33
CA LEU A 239 14.23 20.81 1.26
C LEU A 239 13.46 21.81 0.38
N VAL A 240 12.89 21.35 -0.73
CA VAL A 240 12.26 22.23 -1.73
C VAL A 240 10.75 22.35 -1.52
N ASN A 241 10.10 21.27 -1.09
CA ASN A 241 8.65 21.13 -0.96
C ASN A 241 8.24 20.66 0.45
N GLY A 242 8.97 21.12 1.48
CA GLY A 242 8.74 20.69 2.87
C GLY A 242 7.33 20.94 3.41
N SER A 243 6.58 21.89 2.85
CA SER A 243 5.17 22.09 3.20
C SER A 243 4.30 20.92 2.76
N ILE A 244 4.52 20.36 1.56
CA ILE A 244 3.84 19.16 1.06
C ILE A 244 4.34 17.93 1.80
N ALA A 245 5.65 17.80 1.99
CA ALA A 245 6.23 16.61 2.62
C ALA A 245 5.79 16.40 4.08
N LYS A 246 5.46 17.48 4.78
CA LYS A 246 4.87 17.45 6.13
C LYS A 246 3.37 17.20 6.13
N GLN A 247 2.70 17.30 4.98
CA GLN A 247 1.30 16.96 4.88
C GLN A 247 1.11 15.46 5.02
N LYS A 248 -0.07 15.12 5.49
CA LYS A 248 -0.49 13.74 5.58
C LYS A 248 -0.98 13.24 4.24
N CYS A 249 -0.06 12.66 3.50
CA CYS A 249 -0.22 12.20 2.13
C CYS A 249 0.82 11.13 1.86
N ILE A 250 0.71 10.43 0.74
CA ILE A 250 1.79 9.60 0.21
C ILE A 250 2.51 10.39 -0.87
N LEU A 251 3.84 10.37 -0.88
CA LEU A 251 4.68 10.91 -1.94
C LEU A 251 5.11 9.76 -2.84
N LEU A 252 4.58 9.73 -4.06
CA LEU A 252 4.86 8.74 -5.08
C LEU A 252 5.84 9.32 -6.11
N TYR A 253 7.08 8.87 -6.07
CA TYR A 253 8.12 9.27 -7.02
C TYR A 253 8.09 8.38 -8.27
N LEU A 254 7.98 8.98 -9.45
CA LEU A 254 8.21 8.30 -10.73
C LEU A 254 9.65 8.53 -11.16
N CYS A 255 10.41 7.46 -11.32
CA CYS A 255 11.86 7.53 -11.50
C CYS A 255 12.32 6.77 -12.75
N PRO A 256 13.02 7.42 -13.70
CA PRO A 256 13.48 6.79 -14.93
C PRO A 256 14.79 6.01 -14.74
N LEU A 257 15.31 5.93 -13.51
CA LEU A 257 16.47 5.12 -13.18
C LEU A 257 16.08 3.64 -13.09
N LYS A 258 17.08 2.77 -13.25
CA LYS A 258 16.95 1.33 -13.05
C LYS A 258 17.58 0.94 -11.73
N THR A 259 17.06 -0.13 -11.16
CA THR A 259 17.73 -0.84 -10.07
C THR A 259 18.00 -2.27 -10.50
N PRO A 260 18.98 -2.96 -9.90
CA PRO A 260 19.30 -4.33 -10.29
C PRO A 260 18.20 -5.35 -9.94
N THR A 261 17.37 -5.06 -8.91
CA THR A 261 16.49 -6.06 -8.29
C THR A 261 15.06 -5.60 -8.04
N ALA A 262 14.72 -4.33 -8.27
CA ALA A 262 13.44 -3.77 -7.84
C ALA A 262 12.79 -2.86 -8.89
N GLY A 263 11.50 -3.09 -9.13
CA GLY A 263 10.66 -2.22 -9.95
C GLY A 263 10.05 -1.05 -9.19
N GLY A 264 9.92 -1.18 -7.86
CA GLY A 264 9.48 -0.13 -6.96
C GLY A 264 10.20 -0.26 -5.62
N SER A 265 10.03 0.73 -4.74
CA SER A 265 10.49 0.62 -3.36
C SER A 265 9.73 1.57 -2.46
N SER A 266 9.47 1.09 -1.25
CA SER A 266 8.83 1.83 -0.19
C SER A 266 9.26 1.22 1.13
N TYR A 267 9.03 1.96 2.22
CA TYR A 267 9.19 1.42 3.56
C TYR A 267 7.82 1.32 4.20
N ASN A 268 7.58 0.21 4.85
CA ASN A 268 6.42 0.02 5.71
C ASN A 268 6.74 0.30 7.19
N ASN A 269 8.03 0.35 7.56
CA ASN A 269 8.52 0.69 8.90
C ASN A 269 9.55 1.84 8.83
N PRO A 270 9.37 2.94 9.59
CA PRO A 270 8.25 3.22 10.49
C PRO A 270 6.93 3.46 9.74
N LEU A 271 5.80 3.26 10.42
CA LEU A 271 4.45 3.54 9.89
C LEU A 271 4.19 5.04 9.63
N THR A 272 5.18 5.87 9.92
CA THR A 272 5.19 7.30 9.56
C THR A 272 5.81 7.55 8.19
N ASN A 273 6.43 6.54 7.57
CA ASN A 273 6.95 6.65 6.23
C ASN A 273 5.79 6.72 5.24
N ASN A 274 5.82 7.76 4.41
CA ASN A 274 4.80 8.03 3.43
C ASN A 274 5.39 8.18 2.02
N HIS A 275 6.55 7.57 1.77
CA HIS A 275 7.27 7.71 0.51
C HIS A 275 7.36 6.38 -0.21
N CYS A 276 7.07 6.40 -1.50
CA CYS A 276 7.30 5.28 -2.39
C CYS A 276 7.87 5.76 -3.72
N ILE A 277 8.62 4.90 -4.40
CA ILE A 277 9.20 5.15 -5.72
C ILE A 277 8.84 4.02 -6.66
N ILE A 278 8.56 4.37 -7.92
CA ILE A 278 8.41 3.42 -9.02
C ILE A 278 9.54 3.71 -10.02
N PHE A 279 10.38 2.70 -10.26
CA PHE A 279 11.52 2.77 -11.17
C PHE A 279 11.12 2.46 -12.60
N LYS A 280 12.01 2.78 -13.55
CA LYS A 280 11.75 2.71 -14.99
C LYS A 280 11.13 1.41 -15.46
N SER A 281 11.54 0.27 -14.90
CA SER A 281 11.04 -1.04 -15.30
C SER A 281 9.54 -1.22 -15.05
N ASN A 282 8.97 -0.48 -14.08
CA ASN A 282 7.60 -0.69 -13.62
C ASN A 282 6.74 0.58 -13.66
N ILE A 283 7.21 1.71 -14.21
CA ILE A 283 6.34 2.88 -14.46
C ILE A 283 5.14 2.49 -15.32
N GLY A 284 5.34 1.59 -16.29
CA GLY A 284 4.27 1.04 -17.12
C GLY A 284 3.43 -0.08 -16.45
N HIS A 285 3.65 -0.37 -15.16
CA HIS A 285 3.07 -1.54 -14.49
C HIS A 285 2.16 -1.14 -13.33
N LEU A 286 0.85 -1.08 -13.59
CA LEU A 286 -0.18 -0.64 -12.64
C LEU A 286 -0.14 -1.34 -11.27
N PRO A 287 -0.01 -2.68 -11.16
CA PRO A 287 0.03 -3.35 -9.85
C PRO A 287 1.17 -2.90 -8.95
N SER A 288 2.32 -2.47 -9.50
CA SER A 288 3.43 -1.98 -8.69
C SER A 288 3.08 -0.72 -7.89
N TYR A 289 2.19 0.12 -8.41
CA TYR A 289 1.71 1.29 -7.68
C TYR A 289 0.91 0.89 -6.45
N ALA A 290 -0.01 -0.06 -6.60
CA ALA A 290 -0.79 -0.58 -5.48
C ALA A 290 0.10 -1.29 -4.46
N HIS A 291 1.10 -2.06 -4.91
CA HIS A 291 2.09 -2.74 -4.06
C HIS A 291 2.86 -1.75 -3.18
N GLU A 292 3.48 -0.74 -3.78
CA GLU A 292 4.30 0.21 -3.01
C GLU A 292 3.44 1.13 -2.12
N ILE A 293 2.25 1.53 -2.58
CA ILE A 293 1.30 2.26 -1.72
C ILE A 293 0.87 1.38 -0.54
N ALA A 294 0.59 0.10 -0.75
CA ALA A 294 0.15 -0.80 0.31
C ALA A 294 1.23 -1.03 1.37
N HIS A 295 2.52 -1.04 1.01
CA HIS A 295 3.61 -1.01 1.98
C HIS A 295 3.56 0.24 2.87
N THR A 296 3.35 1.44 2.29
CA THR A 296 3.17 2.66 3.11
C THR A 296 1.94 2.64 4.01
N LEU A 297 0.98 1.74 3.72
CA LEU A 297 -0.20 1.46 4.53
C LEU A 297 -0.02 0.25 5.47
N GLY A 298 1.23 -0.18 5.71
CA GLY A 298 1.59 -1.18 6.72
C GLY A 298 1.48 -2.65 6.27
N LEU A 299 1.34 -2.91 4.96
CA LEU A 299 1.42 -4.28 4.46
C LEU A 299 2.86 -4.77 4.35
N GLU A 300 3.04 -6.05 4.68
CA GLU A 300 4.24 -6.82 4.39
C GLU A 300 4.03 -7.69 3.16
N HIS A 301 5.14 -8.16 2.59
CA HIS A 301 5.08 -9.25 1.62
C HIS A 301 4.42 -10.48 2.21
N THR A 302 3.70 -11.22 1.38
CA THR A 302 2.95 -12.41 1.84
C THR A 302 3.70 -13.70 1.65
N PHE A 303 4.94 -13.73 1.16
CA PHE A 303 5.68 -14.98 0.93
C PHE A 303 6.58 -15.38 2.13
N LYS A 304 6.87 -16.68 2.23
CA LYS A 304 7.74 -17.26 3.25
C LYS A 304 9.16 -16.73 3.09
N GLU A 305 9.75 -16.34 4.21
CA GLU A 305 11.14 -15.90 4.29
C GLU A 305 11.94 -16.85 5.18
N GLY A 306 13.25 -16.61 5.32
CA GLY A 306 14.13 -17.44 6.16
C GLY A 306 13.73 -17.47 7.65
N GLN A 307 12.96 -16.49 8.11
CA GLN A 307 12.38 -16.46 9.46
C GLN A 307 10.85 -16.49 9.42
N THR A 308 10.25 -17.19 10.37
CA THR A 308 8.80 -17.15 10.61
C THR A 308 8.37 -15.80 11.19
N VAL A 309 7.10 -15.42 11.00
CA VAL A 309 6.54 -14.20 11.58
C VAL A 309 6.70 -14.18 13.11
N GLN A 310 6.54 -15.32 13.77
CA GLN A 310 6.69 -15.40 15.24
C GLN A 310 8.14 -15.18 15.71
N GLN A 311 9.13 -15.65 14.95
CA GLN A 311 10.54 -15.37 15.23
C GLN A 311 10.83 -13.86 15.08
N LYS A 312 10.38 -13.24 13.98
CA LYS A 312 10.51 -11.79 13.78
C LYS A 312 9.86 -10.99 14.92
N ILE A 313 8.66 -11.39 15.35
CA ILE A 313 7.97 -10.76 16.50
C ILE A 313 8.82 -10.88 17.76
N THR A 314 9.37 -12.06 18.04
CA THR A 314 10.20 -12.30 19.23
C THR A 314 11.46 -11.44 19.20
N ASP A 315 12.14 -11.37 18.06
CA ASP A 315 13.35 -10.58 17.86
C ASP A 315 13.07 -9.07 18.04
N ALA A 316 12.02 -8.55 17.41
CA ALA A 316 11.59 -7.15 17.55
C ALA A 316 11.21 -6.82 19.01
N GLN A 317 10.56 -7.75 19.71
CA GLN A 317 10.14 -7.55 21.10
C GLN A 317 11.32 -7.55 22.09
N ASN A 318 12.32 -8.39 21.82
CA ASN A 318 13.59 -8.39 22.55
C ASN A 318 14.34 -7.07 22.34
N LYS A 319 14.42 -6.59 21.08
CA LYS A 319 15.04 -5.30 20.76
C LYS A 319 14.33 -4.12 21.40
N LEU A 320 12.99 -4.09 21.34
CA LEU A 320 12.19 -3.07 22.00
C LEU A 320 12.49 -3.02 23.51
N THR A 321 12.54 -4.19 24.15
CA THR A 321 12.84 -4.30 25.59
C THR A 321 14.27 -3.82 25.89
N GLU A 322 15.25 -4.19 25.06
CA GLU A 322 16.63 -3.74 25.17
C GLU A 322 16.75 -2.22 25.12
N TYR A 323 16.12 -1.57 24.14
CA TYR A 323 16.19 -0.11 23.97
C TYR A 323 15.40 0.66 25.02
N ARG A 324 14.25 0.16 25.46
CA ARG A 324 13.53 0.74 26.62
C ARG A 324 14.37 0.66 27.89
N ARG A 325 15.09 -0.44 28.12
CA ARG A 325 16.02 -0.56 29.25
C ARG A 325 17.15 0.47 29.15
N LYS A 326 17.77 0.64 27.98
CA LYS A 326 18.81 1.66 27.74
C LYS A 326 18.28 3.07 28.00
N GLN A 327 17.08 3.41 27.51
CA GLN A 327 16.46 4.70 27.79
C GLN A 327 16.20 4.91 29.29
N ASN A 328 15.71 3.89 29.99
CA ASN A 328 15.48 3.97 31.44
C ASN A 328 16.78 4.18 32.23
N VAL A 329 17.90 3.61 31.79
CA VAL A 329 19.22 3.88 32.38
C VAL A 329 19.57 5.37 32.26
N GLU A 330 19.34 6.00 31.10
CA GLU A 330 19.56 7.45 30.94
C GLU A 330 18.61 8.30 31.80
N ARG A 331 17.35 7.88 31.96
CA ARG A 331 16.39 8.53 32.89
C ARG A 331 16.85 8.44 34.35
N THR A 332 17.40 7.31 34.76
CA THR A 332 17.98 7.13 36.10
C THR A 332 19.22 8.01 36.26
N LYS A 333 20.13 8.04 35.27
CA LYS A 333 21.30 8.94 35.29
C LYS A 333 20.89 10.39 35.43
N LYS A 334 19.87 10.85 34.69
CA LYS A 334 19.31 12.20 34.84
C LYS A 334 18.85 12.48 36.26
N THR A 335 18.03 11.59 36.81
CA THR A 335 17.50 11.72 38.18
C THR A 335 18.63 11.78 39.21
N THR A 336 19.60 10.86 39.13
CA THR A 336 20.74 10.82 40.04
C THR A 336 21.62 12.06 39.93
N HIS A 337 21.93 12.51 38.71
CA HIS A 337 22.75 13.70 38.45
C HIS A 337 22.12 14.97 39.03
N LEU A 338 20.82 15.16 38.80
CA LEU A 338 20.10 16.33 39.31
C LEU A 338 19.99 16.34 40.82
N SER A 339 19.76 15.17 41.44
CA SER A 339 19.71 15.03 42.90
C SER A 339 21.07 15.27 43.55
N ALA A 340 22.15 14.68 43.00
CA ALA A 340 23.51 14.84 43.54
C ALA A 340 24.02 16.29 43.47
N ASN A 341 23.57 17.06 42.47
CA ASN A 341 24.00 18.45 42.25
C ASN A 341 22.96 19.48 42.69
N GLN A 342 21.96 19.10 43.50
CA GLN A 342 20.83 19.97 43.84
C GLN A 342 21.26 21.30 44.49
N VAL A 343 22.25 21.29 45.38
CA VAL A 343 22.77 22.49 46.07
C VAL A 343 23.51 23.42 45.10
N TYR A 344 24.25 22.86 44.14
CA TYR A 344 24.91 23.66 43.11
C TYR A 344 23.87 24.32 42.20
N TYR A 345 22.90 23.53 41.72
CA TYR A 345 21.87 24.00 40.80
C TYR A 345 20.84 24.96 41.40
N SER A 346 20.73 25.06 42.74
CA SER A 346 19.89 26.09 43.36
C SER A 346 20.48 27.49 43.21
N THR A 347 21.79 27.60 43.00
CA THR A 347 22.50 28.87 42.80
C THR A 347 22.95 29.10 41.35
N HIS A 348 22.90 28.06 40.51
CA HIS A 348 23.33 28.07 39.11
C HIS A 348 22.22 27.55 38.17
N PRO A 349 21.13 28.32 37.97
CA PRO A 349 19.95 27.88 37.22
C PRO A 349 20.20 27.70 35.72
N THR A 350 21.12 28.46 35.13
CA THR A 350 21.46 28.37 33.70
C THR A 350 22.15 27.04 33.40
N GLU A 351 23.15 26.69 34.20
CA GLU A 351 23.91 25.44 34.13
C GLU A 351 23.01 24.23 34.39
N LYS A 352 22.02 24.37 35.27
CA LYS A 352 20.98 23.35 35.46
C LYS A 352 20.20 23.11 34.17
N SER A 353 19.79 24.17 33.48
CA SER A 353 19.04 24.07 32.23
C SER A 353 19.86 23.40 31.12
N GLU A 354 21.14 23.75 30.99
CA GLU A 354 22.06 23.13 30.01
C GLU A 354 22.28 21.64 30.29
N ALA A 355 22.49 21.28 31.56
CA ALA A 355 22.62 19.88 31.95
C ALA A 355 21.34 19.07 31.68
N ILE A 356 20.17 19.64 32.00
CA ILE A 356 18.87 19.02 31.69
C ILE A 356 18.74 18.78 30.19
N LYS A 357 19.08 19.78 29.36
CA LYS A 357 19.02 19.68 27.90
C LYS A 357 19.89 18.52 27.37
N ALA A 358 21.16 18.46 27.78
CA ALA A 358 22.07 17.39 27.34
C ALA A 358 21.59 16.00 27.81
N LEU A 359 21.08 15.88 29.02
CA LEU A 359 20.53 14.63 29.56
C LEU A 359 19.24 14.21 28.84
N ASP A 360 18.38 15.16 28.50
CA ASP A 360 17.17 14.91 27.72
C ASP A 360 17.51 14.51 26.28
N GLU A 361 18.54 15.09 25.67
CA GLU A 361 19.04 14.65 24.35
C GLU A 361 19.49 13.17 24.38
N ASN A 362 20.20 12.74 25.42
CA ASN A 362 20.58 11.33 25.59
C ASN A 362 19.35 10.42 25.73
N ILE A 363 18.33 10.82 26.50
CA ILE A 363 17.08 10.04 26.64
C ILE A 363 16.33 9.98 25.31
N ASN A 364 16.24 11.12 24.61
CA ASN A 364 15.48 11.27 23.38
C ASN A 364 16.15 10.59 22.18
N SER A 365 17.46 10.36 22.21
CA SER A 365 18.20 9.59 21.19
C SER A 365 17.65 8.18 20.97
N TYR A 366 16.92 7.62 21.95
CA TYR A 366 16.28 6.30 21.84
C TYR A 366 14.84 6.34 21.31
N ASN A 367 14.19 7.50 21.24
CA ASN A 367 12.75 7.58 20.91
C ASN A 367 12.45 7.02 19.51
N GLU A 368 13.26 7.38 18.50
CA GLU A 368 13.05 6.91 17.12
C GLU A 368 13.24 5.40 16.99
N ILE A 369 14.26 4.85 17.66
CA ILE A 369 14.54 3.40 17.64
C ILE A 369 13.43 2.62 18.37
N ILE A 370 12.97 3.12 19.53
CA ILE A 370 11.84 2.51 20.26
C ILE A 370 10.58 2.55 19.38
N LYS A 371 10.28 3.69 18.76
CA LYS A 371 9.15 3.86 17.86
C LYS A 371 9.22 2.91 16.66
N TYR A 372 10.40 2.71 16.09
CA TYR A 372 10.63 1.77 15.00
C TYR A 372 10.24 0.33 15.40
N TYR A 373 10.71 -0.17 16.55
CA TYR A 373 10.36 -1.52 16.99
C TYR A 373 8.91 -1.65 17.45
N GLU A 374 8.29 -0.58 17.97
CA GLU A 374 6.85 -0.56 18.24
C GLU A 374 6.04 -0.70 16.96
N ASP A 375 6.43 0.03 15.90
CA ASP A 375 5.79 -0.03 14.59
C ASP A 375 6.03 -1.40 13.93
N GLU A 376 7.25 -1.94 13.99
CA GLU A 376 7.59 -3.27 13.49
C GLU A 376 6.69 -4.35 14.10
N LEU A 377 6.52 -4.33 15.43
CA LEU A 377 5.65 -5.27 16.12
C LEU A 377 4.18 -5.12 15.69
N ASN A 378 3.72 -3.89 15.49
CA ASN A 378 2.36 -3.61 15.03
C ASN A 378 2.14 -4.19 13.62
N ILE A 379 3.08 -3.95 12.70
CA ILE A 379 3.06 -4.47 11.34
C ILE A 379 3.07 -6.00 11.34
N LEU A 380 4.02 -6.63 12.02
CA LEU A 380 4.17 -8.09 12.02
C LEU A 380 2.93 -8.81 12.56
N LYS A 381 2.33 -8.30 13.64
CA LYS A 381 1.11 -8.86 14.23
C LYS A 381 -0.10 -8.77 13.30
N LYS A 382 -0.10 -7.77 12.41
CA LYS A 382 -1.16 -7.56 11.41
C LYS A 382 -0.95 -8.35 10.13
N ASN A 383 0.24 -8.94 9.91
CA ASN A 383 0.60 -9.71 8.72
C ASN A 383 0.92 -11.20 9.05
N PRO A 384 -0.06 -11.98 9.55
CA PRO A 384 0.21 -13.28 10.17
C PRO A 384 0.44 -14.44 9.19
N TYR A 385 -0.02 -14.32 7.94
CA TYR A 385 -0.02 -15.44 6.98
C TYR A 385 1.07 -15.28 5.93
N LYS A 386 1.77 -16.39 5.64
CA LYS A 386 2.83 -16.45 4.64
C LYS A 386 2.61 -17.64 3.69
N PHE A 387 2.80 -17.40 2.40
CA PHE A 387 2.58 -18.33 1.28
C PHE A 387 3.89 -18.60 0.55
N GLU A 388 3.88 -19.50 -0.42
CA GLU A 388 5.04 -19.69 -1.28
C GLU A 388 5.17 -18.50 -2.25
N ASP A 389 6.42 -18.09 -2.51
CA ASP A 389 6.72 -16.99 -3.43
C ASP A 389 6.18 -17.27 -4.84
N GLN A 390 5.55 -16.26 -5.44
CA GLN A 390 4.93 -16.31 -6.77
C GLN A 390 3.86 -17.41 -6.92
N LYS A 391 3.17 -17.75 -5.82
CA LYS A 391 2.08 -18.75 -5.83
C LYS A 391 0.70 -18.17 -5.60
N THR A 392 0.61 -16.86 -5.38
CA THR A 392 -0.67 -16.20 -5.15
C THR A 392 -0.88 -15.07 -6.15
N GLU A 393 -2.14 -14.74 -6.41
CA GLU A 393 -2.50 -13.53 -7.13
C GLU A 393 -2.44 -12.27 -6.24
N ASN A 394 -1.84 -12.38 -5.05
CA ASN A 394 -1.82 -11.28 -4.10
C ASN A 394 -0.95 -10.14 -4.61
N ILE A 395 -1.41 -8.89 -4.47
CA ILE A 395 -0.64 -7.70 -4.87
C ILE A 395 0.69 -7.61 -4.10
N MET A 396 0.78 -8.15 -2.88
CA MET A 396 2.00 -8.20 -2.06
C MET A 396 2.89 -9.43 -2.31
N ASP A 397 2.63 -10.22 -3.36
CA ASP A 397 3.50 -11.29 -3.84
C ASP A 397 4.46 -10.75 -4.92
N TYR A 398 5.42 -11.54 -5.41
CA TYR A 398 6.35 -11.13 -6.50
C TYR A 398 5.98 -11.60 -7.90
N ASP A 399 4.80 -12.21 -8.08
CA ASP A 399 4.31 -12.57 -9.41
C ASP A 399 3.75 -11.35 -10.15
N LEU A 400 4.63 -10.58 -10.80
CA LEU A 400 4.26 -9.39 -11.58
C LEU A 400 3.21 -9.68 -12.67
N GLN A 401 3.02 -10.94 -13.09
CA GLN A 401 2.04 -11.29 -14.10
C GLN A 401 0.65 -11.60 -13.52
N ASN A 402 0.54 -11.76 -12.19
CA ASN A 402 -0.67 -12.25 -11.55
C ASN A 402 -1.10 -11.43 -10.30
N GLN A 403 -0.46 -10.31 -9.99
CA GLN A 403 -0.86 -9.40 -8.90
C GLN A 403 -2.23 -8.74 -9.18
N LYS A 404 -3.29 -9.20 -8.49
CA LYS A 404 -4.68 -8.77 -8.72
C LYS A 404 -5.41 -8.41 -7.44
N THR A 405 -5.20 -9.16 -6.35
CA THR A 405 -6.07 -9.06 -5.16
C THR A 405 -5.29 -8.78 -3.88
N PHE A 406 -5.96 -8.21 -2.89
CA PHE A 406 -5.52 -8.24 -1.51
C PHE A 406 -6.34 -9.29 -0.75
N PHE A 407 -5.73 -9.94 0.23
CA PHE A 407 -6.46 -10.80 1.14
C PHE A 407 -7.35 -9.96 2.06
N LYS A 408 -8.47 -10.54 2.48
CA LYS A 408 -9.44 -9.87 3.36
C LYS A 408 -8.83 -9.32 4.66
N TRP A 409 -7.80 -9.95 5.21
CA TRP A 409 -7.12 -9.43 6.39
C TRP A 409 -6.26 -8.19 6.08
N GLN A 410 -5.66 -8.12 4.88
CA GLN A 410 -4.90 -6.95 4.42
C GLN A 410 -5.81 -5.73 4.23
N TRP A 411 -7.07 -5.94 3.80
CA TRP A 411 -8.07 -4.87 3.70
C TRP A 411 -8.23 -4.14 5.04
N ARG A 412 -8.32 -4.89 6.15
CA ARG A 412 -8.43 -4.30 7.49
C ARG A 412 -7.19 -3.52 7.89
N VAL A 413 -5.99 -4.02 7.53
CA VAL A 413 -4.73 -3.35 7.84
C VAL A 413 -4.67 -1.98 7.15
N ILE A 414 -4.94 -1.94 5.84
CA ILE A 414 -4.90 -0.68 5.09
C ILE A 414 -6.01 0.29 5.52
N GLU A 415 -7.21 -0.21 5.87
CA GLU A 415 -8.29 0.61 6.44
C GLU A 415 -7.89 1.25 7.78
N ASP A 416 -7.29 0.46 8.68
CA ASP A 416 -6.90 0.92 10.02
C ASP A 416 -5.74 1.92 9.95
N GLU A 417 -4.74 1.68 9.11
CA GLU A 417 -3.64 2.63 8.93
C GLU A 417 -4.12 3.92 8.24
N THR A 418 -5.08 3.83 7.32
CA THR A 418 -5.73 5.02 6.74
C THR A 418 -6.52 5.82 7.80
N LYS A 419 -7.21 5.15 8.74
CA LYS A 419 -7.88 5.84 9.86
C LYS A 419 -6.93 6.47 10.85
N ASN A 420 -5.87 5.76 11.26
CA ASN A 420 -4.84 6.34 12.14
C ASN A 420 -4.12 7.49 11.44
N THR A 421 -4.10 7.44 10.11
CA THR A 421 -3.72 8.55 9.28
C THR A 421 -4.75 9.69 9.43
N ILE A 422 -6.04 9.47 9.42
CA ILE A 422 -7.00 10.58 9.58
C ILE A 422 -7.20 11.07 11.05
N ILE A 423 -7.15 10.21 12.06
CA ILE A 423 -7.52 10.53 13.46
C ILE A 423 -6.51 11.44 14.18
N LYS A 424 -5.22 11.40 13.82
CA LYS A 424 -4.23 12.37 14.37
C LYS A 424 -4.54 13.84 14.01
N ILE A 425 -5.52 14.10 13.14
CA ILE A 425 -5.99 15.44 12.74
C ILE A 425 -7.01 16.03 13.73
N LEU A 426 -7.71 15.20 14.52
CA LEU A 426 -8.76 15.67 15.42
C LEU A 426 -8.27 16.04 16.83
N ILE A 427 -6.99 15.80 17.14
CA ILE A 427 -6.38 16.04 18.47
C ILE A 427 -5.19 17.00 18.36
N SER A 428 -5.38 18.13 17.66
CA SER A 428 -4.44 19.26 17.68
C SER A 428 -5.18 20.56 17.95
#